data_AF-A0AAD5Z2V9-F1
#
_entry.id   AF-A0AAD5Z2V9-F1
#
_cell.length_a   1.000
_cell.length_b   1.000
_cell.length_c   1.000
_cell.angle_alpha   90.00
_cell.angle_beta   90.00
_cell.angle_gamma   90.00
#
_symmetry.space_group_name_H-M   'P 1'
#
loop_
_entity.id
_entity.type
_entity.pdbx_description
1 polymer ?
#
loop_
_entity_poly.entity_id
_entity_poly.type
_entity_poly.pdbx_seq_one_letter_code
_entity_poly.pdbx_strand_id
1 'polypeptide(L)'
;MRKPVKFFANCLLFALVIFHGATGVGAKTCSPCGTTPVPFPFSTDRSCGDSSYKIRCSAETSTLFFDTLNYSYTITSICPSLQRLIIRPPTLKKDSCISSDFTAQGFNLDKSLPFNVSSKNTVMVYNCSSVLLSSPLNCSSNSLCQVYSNFSGSDVPDCRTLPFCCTVNNGNYPYSISLGAKSCSVYRSFVDLDPTQPLDKWLTRSGLALQWALPREPVCYGQEDCEEGSNVTCTTDTTSPGGAVKRCFCKKPFVWNPISGLCVQNDTACEGHCEDSFHVPLITGINFQ
;
A
#
# COMPACT_ATOMS: atom_id res chain seq x y z
N MET A 1 -0.24 -27.84 -35.44
CA MET A 1 0.78 -27.21 -34.57
C MET A 1 0.75 -25.69 -34.77
N ARG A 2 0.12 -24.94 -33.86
CA ARG A 2 0.09 -23.48 -33.88
C ARG A 2 0.54 -22.99 -32.50
N LYS A 3 1.61 -22.22 -32.46
CA LYS A 3 2.21 -21.65 -31.24
C LYS A 3 1.31 -20.51 -30.71
N PRO A 4 1.15 -20.35 -29.39
CA PRO A 4 0.45 -19.20 -28.82
C PRO A 4 1.32 -17.94 -28.88
N VAL A 5 0.71 -16.85 -29.36
CA VAL A 5 1.27 -15.49 -29.36
C VAL A 5 1.25 -14.99 -27.91
N LYS A 6 2.43 -14.64 -27.38
CA LYS A 6 2.57 -14.03 -26.05
C LYS A 6 2.23 -12.55 -26.16
N PHE A 7 1.15 -12.12 -25.51
CA PHE A 7 0.92 -10.72 -25.17
C PHE A 7 1.87 -10.35 -24.03
N PHE A 8 2.99 -9.70 -24.37
CA PHE A 8 3.80 -8.99 -23.40
C PHE A 8 3.11 -7.65 -23.12
N ALA A 9 2.61 -7.48 -21.89
CA ALA A 9 2.17 -6.17 -21.41
C ALA A 9 3.41 -5.30 -21.21
N ASN A 10 3.52 -4.30 -22.07
CA ASN A 10 4.62 -3.38 -22.22
C ASN A 10 4.67 -2.41 -21.02
N CYS A 11 5.76 -2.44 -20.24
CA CYS A 11 6.09 -1.38 -19.28
C CYS A 11 7.60 -1.08 -19.34
N LEU A 12 8.17 -1.06 -20.55
CA LEU A 12 9.55 -0.68 -20.79
C LEU A 12 9.65 0.06 -22.13
N LEU A 13 9.66 1.39 -22.05
CA LEU A 13 10.24 2.27 -23.05
C LEU A 13 11.05 3.32 -22.27
N PHE A 14 12.35 3.07 -22.14
CA PHE A 14 13.31 4.10 -21.75
C PHE A 14 13.49 5.03 -22.95
N ALA A 15 12.76 6.14 -22.96
CA ALA A 15 13.22 7.32 -23.68
C ALA A 15 14.40 7.89 -22.87
N LEU A 16 15.61 7.81 -23.41
CA LEU A 16 16.77 8.55 -22.93
C LEU A 16 16.52 10.04 -23.17
N VAL A 17 15.79 10.68 -22.27
CA VAL A 17 15.71 12.14 -22.19
C VAL A 17 16.91 12.57 -21.37
N ILE A 18 17.89 13.19 -22.03
CA ILE A 18 18.98 13.90 -21.37
C ILE A 18 18.35 15.13 -20.71
N PHE A 19 17.95 15.01 -19.45
CA PHE A 19 17.51 16.16 -18.64
C PHE A 19 18.72 17.03 -18.33
N HIS A 20 18.90 18.09 -19.11
CA HIS A 20 19.63 19.27 -18.66
C HIS A 20 18.72 20.08 -17.74
N GLY A 21 19.09 20.17 -16.45
CA GLY A 21 18.72 21.26 -15.56
C GLY A 21 17.26 21.36 -15.13
N ALA A 22 16.90 20.60 -14.09
CA ALA A 22 15.99 21.08 -13.04
C ALA A 22 16.36 20.36 -11.74
N THR A 23 17.18 21.00 -10.91
CA THR A 23 17.37 20.58 -9.51
C THR A 23 16.06 20.86 -8.76
N GLY A 24 15.16 19.90 -8.79
CA GLY A 24 13.95 19.92 -7.99
C GLY A 24 14.35 19.78 -6.51
N VAL A 25 14.12 20.84 -5.74
CA VAL A 25 14.45 20.97 -4.31
C VAL A 25 13.34 20.31 -3.48
N GLY A 26 13.68 19.37 -2.60
CA GLY A 26 12.65 18.75 -1.75
C GLY A 26 13.13 17.67 -0.79
N ALA A 27 12.18 16.96 -0.20
CA ALA A 27 12.42 15.99 0.86
C ALA A 27 13.38 14.89 0.40
N LYS A 28 14.38 14.63 1.24
CA LYS A 28 15.43 13.65 0.97
C LYS A 28 14.86 12.25 0.77
N THR A 29 14.85 11.77 -0.47
CA THR A 29 14.48 10.39 -0.80
C THR A 29 15.54 9.39 -0.37
N CYS A 30 15.09 8.19 0.02
CA CYS A 30 16.00 7.11 0.35
C CYS A 30 16.66 6.49 -0.89
N SER A 31 17.87 5.96 -0.70
CA SER A 31 18.55 5.16 -1.73
C SER A 31 17.71 3.95 -2.14
N PRO A 32 17.82 3.46 -3.39
CA PRO A 32 17.13 2.26 -3.83
C PRO A 32 17.47 1.04 -2.97
N CYS A 33 16.49 0.15 -2.78
CA CYS A 33 16.68 -1.15 -2.16
C CYS A 33 16.98 -2.18 -3.25
N GLY A 34 18.26 -2.46 -3.49
CA GLY A 34 18.70 -3.21 -4.66
C GLY A 34 18.36 -2.46 -5.95
N THR A 35 17.54 -3.08 -6.81
CA THR A 35 17.03 -2.47 -8.04
C THR A 35 15.70 -1.75 -7.85
N THR A 36 15.08 -1.85 -6.67
CA THR A 36 13.75 -1.28 -6.42
C THR A 36 13.90 0.15 -5.91
N PRO A 37 13.40 1.18 -6.63
CA PRO A 37 13.40 2.55 -6.15
C PRO A 37 12.56 2.68 -4.88
N VAL A 38 12.99 3.56 -3.96
CA VAL A 38 12.23 3.91 -2.75
C VAL A 38 11.73 5.35 -2.92
N PRO A 39 10.49 5.53 -3.40
CA PRO A 39 9.94 6.87 -3.63
C PRO A 39 9.56 7.54 -2.31
N PHE A 40 9.57 8.87 -2.29
CA PHE A 40 8.97 9.65 -1.20
C PHE A 40 7.48 9.27 -1.04
N PRO A 41 6.92 9.19 0.17
CA PRO A 41 7.51 9.50 1.49
C PRO A 41 8.24 8.35 2.19
N PHE A 42 8.42 7.20 1.54
CA PHE A 42 8.91 6.02 2.23
C PHE A 42 10.31 6.21 2.82
N SER A 43 10.46 5.77 4.07
CA SER A 43 11.70 5.86 4.84
C SER A 43 12.25 4.46 5.13
N THR A 44 13.48 4.20 4.68
CA THR A 44 14.23 2.96 5.00
C THR A 44 15.28 3.16 6.07
N ASP A 45 15.62 4.41 6.39
CA ASP A 45 16.58 4.80 7.40
C ASP A 45 16.19 6.13 8.04
N ARG A 46 16.74 6.44 9.22
CA ARG A 46 16.47 7.67 9.97
C ARG A 46 16.84 8.95 9.21
N SER A 47 17.70 8.85 8.20
CA SER A 47 18.27 9.99 7.49
C SER A 47 17.56 10.33 6.17
N CYS A 48 16.49 9.62 5.79
CA CYS A 48 15.77 9.82 4.53
C CYS A 48 14.28 9.46 4.65
N GLY A 49 13.46 10.04 3.77
CA GLY A 49 12.01 9.88 3.77
C GLY A 49 11.34 10.51 4.99
N ASP A 50 10.07 10.18 5.19
CA ASP A 50 9.33 10.53 6.41
C ASP A 50 9.23 9.28 7.30
N SER A 51 9.69 9.43 8.55
CA SER A 51 9.70 8.35 9.54
C SER A 51 8.33 7.71 9.82
N SER A 52 7.24 8.42 9.53
CA SER A 52 5.86 7.91 9.65
C SER A 52 5.53 6.89 8.57
N TYR A 53 6.28 6.87 7.46
CA TYR A 53 6.10 5.98 6.31
C TYR A 53 7.23 4.96 6.22
N LYS A 54 7.57 4.36 7.36
CA LYS A 54 8.71 3.45 7.48
C LYS A 54 8.47 2.13 6.74
N ILE A 55 9.43 1.72 5.92
CA ILE A 55 9.55 0.38 5.33
C ILE A 55 10.98 -0.11 5.54
N ARG A 56 11.21 -1.42 5.53
CA ARG A 56 12.56 -1.97 5.74
C ARG A 56 13.13 -2.50 4.44
N CYS A 57 14.36 -2.10 4.13
CA CYS A 57 15.17 -2.77 3.12
C CYS A 57 16.05 -3.83 3.78
N SER A 58 15.95 -5.09 3.35
CA SER A 58 16.88 -6.15 3.77
C SER A 58 18.17 -6.04 2.97
N ALA A 59 19.30 -5.80 3.66
CA ALA A 59 20.61 -5.73 3.01
C ALA A 59 21.02 -7.06 2.35
N GLU A 60 20.63 -8.19 2.92
CA GLU A 60 20.99 -9.53 2.43
C GLU A 60 20.25 -9.90 1.14
N THR A 61 18.94 -9.63 1.09
CA THR A 61 18.06 -10.06 0.00
C THR A 61 17.72 -8.95 -0.98
N SER A 62 18.16 -7.71 -0.71
CA SER A 62 17.78 -6.51 -1.47
C SER A 62 16.27 -6.39 -1.67
N THR A 63 15.50 -6.82 -0.67
CA THR A 63 14.04 -6.91 -0.73
C THR A 63 13.42 -5.95 0.27
N LEU A 64 12.35 -5.27 -0.16
CA LEU A 64 11.56 -4.37 0.68
C LEU A 64 10.52 -5.14 1.51
N PHE A 65 10.36 -4.74 2.75
CA PHE A 65 9.42 -5.31 3.71
C PHE A 65 8.58 -4.22 4.35
N PHE A 66 7.30 -4.51 4.53
CA PHE A 66 6.40 -3.77 5.38
C PHE A 66 6.29 -4.50 6.71
N ASP A 67 6.82 -3.90 7.77
CA ASP A 67 6.84 -4.49 9.09
C ASP A 67 5.60 -4.06 9.88
N THR A 68 4.89 -5.04 10.42
CA THR A 68 3.87 -4.84 11.46
C THR A 68 4.47 -5.22 12.81
N LEU A 69 3.71 -5.05 13.91
CA LEU A 69 4.21 -5.37 15.26
C LEU A 69 4.76 -6.80 15.40
N ASN A 70 4.11 -7.78 14.74
CA ASN A 70 4.37 -9.20 14.97
C ASN A 70 4.71 -9.99 13.68
N TYR A 71 4.76 -9.33 12.52
CA TYR A 71 5.03 -10.00 11.25
C TYR A 71 5.59 -9.03 10.19
N SER A 72 6.42 -9.55 9.29
CA SER A 72 7.00 -8.79 8.17
C SER A 72 6.47 -9.30 6.84
N TYR A 73 5.91 -8.42 6.03
CA TYR A 73 5.35 -8.75 4.73
C TYR A 73 6.25 -8.23 3.61
N THR A 74 6.50 -9.05 2.59
CA THR A 74 7.28 -8.61 1.42
C THR A 74 6.48 -7.57 0.64
N ILE A 75 7.08 -6.43 0.32
CA ILE A 75 6.51 -5.44 -0.60
C ILE A 75 6.78 -5.91 -2.03
N THR A 76 5.73 -5.99 -2.85
CA THR A 76 5.83 -6.43 -4.25
C THR A 76 5.70 -5.28 -5.25
N SER A 77 5.05 -4.18 -4.86
CA SER A 77 4.89 -3.01 -5.72
C SER A 77 4.63 -1.75 -4.91
N ILE A 78 5.17 -0.62 -5.39
CA ILE A 78 4.90 0.72 -4.87
C ILE A 78 4.46 1.59 -6.04
N CYS A 79 3.30 2.22 -5.92
CA CYS A 79 2.75 3.13 -6.92
C CYS A 79 2.44 4.49 -6.28
N PRO A 80 3.37 5.46 -6.36
CA PRO A 80 3.20 6.76 -5.72
C PRO A 80 1.98 7.54 -6.21
N SER A 81 1.72 7.55 -7.52
CA SER A 81 0.61 8.29 -8.13
C SER A 81 -0.77 7.81 -7.64
N LEU A 82 -0.88 6.54 -7.26
CA LEU A 82 -2.11 5.96 -6.70
C LEU A 82 -2.08 5.84 -5.17
N GLN A 83 -0.99 6.33 -4.56
CA GLN A 83 -0.67 6.17 -3.14
C GLN A 83 -0.91 4.74 -2.66
N ARG A 84 -0.45 3.76 -3.46
CA ARG A 84 -0.74 2.35 -3.25
C ARG A 84 0.52 1.51 -3.11
N LEU A 85 0.57 0.76 -2.02
CA LEU A 85 1.63 -0.18 -1.68
C LEU A 85 1.00 -1.58 -1.72
N ILE A 86 1.59 -2.52 -2.44
CA ILE A 86 1.10 -3.91 -2.45
C ILE A 86 2.09 -4.78 -1.69
N ILE A 87 1.57 -5.49 -0.68
CA ILE A 87 2.32 -6.49 0.05
C ILE A 87 1.86 -7.89 -0.34
N ARG A 88 2.78 -8.85 -0.28
CA ARG A 88 2.47 -10.27 -0.50
C ARG A 88 1.75 -10.85 0.72
N PRO A 89 0.57 -11.44 0.56
CA PRO A 89 -0.13 -12.12 1.63
C PRO A 89 0.68 -13.31 2.19
N PRO A 90 0.41 -13.72 3.44
CA PRO A 90 1.03 -14.88 4.07
C PRO A 90 0.67 -16.19 3.35
N THR A 91 1.60 -17.13 3.36
CA THR A 91 1.35 -18.49 2.83
C THR A 91 0.68 -19.37 3.88
N LEU A 92 0.20 -20.55 3.47
CA LEU A 92 -0.20 -21.56 4.45
C LEU A 92 1.03 -22.14 5.16
N LYS A 93 0.85 -22.55 6.41
CA LYS A 93 1.76 -23.47 7.09
C LYS A 93 1.63 -24.85 6.44
N LYS A 94 2.76 -25.55 6.32
CA LYS A 94 2.86 -26.86 5.66
C LYS A 94 1.79 -27.83 6.19
N ASP A 95 1.10 -28.49 5.27
CA ASP A 95 0.09 -29.53 5.53
C ASP A 95 -1.05 -29.07 6.47
N SER A 96 -1.42 -27.77 6.43
CA SER A 96 -2.46 -27.22 7.31
C SER A 96 -3.19 -26.02 6.71
N CYS A 97 -4.50 -25.90 6.99
CA CYS A 97 -5.27 -24.69 6.70
C CYS A 97 -5.10 -23.63 7.80
N ILE A 98 -3.86 -23.18 8.00
CA ILE A 98 -3.49 -22.13 8.96
C ILE A 98 -2.50 -21.18 8.27
N SER A 99 -2.74 -19.87 8.40
CA SER A 99 -1.87 -18.84 7.83
C SER A 99 -0.54 -18.76 8.58
N SER A 100 0.54 -18.41 7.87
CA SER A 100 1.86 -18.21 8.49
C SER A 100 1.88 -17.06 9.50
N ASP A 101 1.00 -16.05 9.34
CA ASP A 101 0.81 -14.92 10.25
C ASP A 101 -0.29 -15.14 11.31
N PHE A 102 -0.81 -16.36 11.45
CA PHE A 102 -1.89 -16.64 12.41
C PHE A 102 -1.47 -16.33 13.87
N THR A 103 -0.22 -16.55 14.24
CA THR A 103 0.32 -16.19 15.57
C THR A 103 0.41 -14.68 15.79
N ALA A 104 0.48 -13.91 14.71
CA ALA A 104 0.37 -12.45 14.73
C ALA A 104 -1.10 -11.96 14.72
N GLN A 105 -2.06 -12.88 14.74
CA GLN A 105 -3.51 -12.61 14.64
C GLN A 105 -3.91 -11.97 13.30
N GLY A 106 -3.17 -12.30 12.23
CA GLY A 106 -3.39 -11.77 10.89
C GLY A 106 -2.70 -10.43 10.64
N PHE A 107 -3.25 -9.65 9.72
CA PHE A 107 -2.70 -8.35 9.34
C PHE A 107 -3.26 -7.23 10.22
N ASN A 108 -2.40 -6.40 10.78
CA ASN A 108 -2.81 -5.29 11.65
C ASN A 108 -1.88 -4.08 11.47
N LEU A 109 -2.49 -2.93 11.17
CA LEU A 109 -1.80 -1.64 11.05
C LEU A 109 -1.81 -0.91 12.38
N ASP A 110 -0.70 -0.21 12.66
CA ASP A 110 -0.69 0.79 13.71
C ASP A 110 -1.57 1.98 13.27
N LYS A 111 -2.64 2.24 14.03
CA LYS A 111 -3.60 3.30 13.74
C LYS A 111 -3.03 4.71 13.86
N SER A 112 -1.85 4.86 14.48
CA SER A 112 -1.13 6.13 14.56
C SER A 112 -0.34 6.43 13.28
N LEU A 113 -0.10 5.43 12.43
CA LEU A 113 0.63 5.57 11.18
C LEU A 113 -0.33 5.90 10.02
N PRO A 114 0.16 6.59 8.97
CA PRO A 114 -0.65 7.11 7.87
C PRO A 114 -1.03 6.03 6.84
N PHE A 115 -1.28 4.79 7.27
CA PHE A 115 -1.64 3.67 6.39
C PHE A 115 -3.05 3.18 6.64
N ASN A 116 -3.70 2.73 5.58
CA ASN A 116 -4.96 2.00 5.63
C ASN A 116 -4.96 0.83 4.63
N VAL A 117 -5.80 -0.17 4.90
CA VAL A 117 -6.11 -1.24 3.96
C VAL A 117 -7.01 -0.65 2.87
N SER A 118 -6.60 -0.78 1.61
CA SER A 118 -7.34 -0.27 0.47
C SER A 118 -8.70 -0.95 0.33
N SER A 119 -9.73 -0.18 -0.07
CA SER A 119 -11.05 -0.71 -0.43
C SER A 119 -11.05 -1.52 -1.73
N LYS A 120 -9.94 -1.50 -2.48
CA LYS A 120 -9.73 -2.29 -3.71
C LYS A 120 -9.39 -3.76 -3.44
N ASN A 121 -9.21 -4.16 -2.19
CA ASN A 121 -8.95 -5.55 -1.84
C ASN A 121 -10.25 -6.34 -1.76
N THR A 122 -10.27 -7.51 -2.39
CA THR A 122 -11.23 -8.58 -2.09
C THR A 122 -10.57 -9.58 -1.15
N VAL A 123 -11.10 -9.71 0.06
CA VAL A 123 -10.56 -10.60 1.09
C VAL A 123 -11.47 -11.82 1.24
N MET A 124 -10.87 -13.00 1.24
CA MET A 124 -11.53 -14.28 1.45
C MET A 124 -10.94 -14.91 2.71
N VAL A 125 -11.79 -15.39 3.60
CA VAL A 125 -11.37 -16.01 4.87
C VAL A 125 -11.81 -17.47 4.91
N TYR A 126 -10.97 -18.34 5.47
CA TYR A 126 -11.17 -19.79 5.49
C TYR A 126 -10.95 -20.37 6.89
N ASN A 127 -11.47 -21.59 7.10
CA ASN A 127 -11.44 -22.29 8.39
C ASN A 127 -12.04 -21.41 9.50
N CYS A 128 -13.26 -20.95 9.24
CA CYS A 128 -13.98 -20.03 10.10
C CYS A 128 -14.89 -20.76 11.10
N SER A 129 -15.06 -20.18 12.28
CA SER A 129 -16.07 -20.60 13.24
C SER A 129 -17.48 -20.22 12.77
N SER A 130 -18.48 -21.03 13.09
CA SER A 130 -19.89 -20.78 12.75
C SER A 130 -20.44 -19.46 13.31
N VAL A 131 -19.79 -18.90 14.33
CA VAL A 131 -20.10 -17.57 14.91
C VAL A 131 -19.99 -16.44 13.87
N LEU A 132 -19.14 -16.59 12.84
CA LEU A 132 -19.00 -15.57 11.80
C LEU A 132 -20.13 -15.59 10.76
N LEU A 133 -21.01 -16.58 10.77
CA LEU A 133 -22.18 -16.65 9.89
C LEU A 133 -23.23 -15.58 10.20
N SER A 134 -23.21 -14.98 11.39
CA SER A 134 -24.08 -13.86 11.77
C SER A 134 -23.54 -12.49 11.37
N SER A 135 -22.32 -12.43 10.81
CA SER A 135 -21.72 -11.19 10.33
C SER A 135 -22.19 -10.86 8.91
N PRO A 136 -22.10 -9.60 8.44
CA PRO A 136 -22.46 -9.20 7.07
C PRO A 136 -21.47 -9.70 5.98
N LEU A 137 -20.93 -10.91 6.16
CA LEU A 137 -20.00 -11.56 5.25
C LEU A 137 -20.75 -12.48 4.30
N ASN A 138 -20.27 -12.61 3.05
CA ASN A 138 -20.85 -13.53 2.10
C ASN A 138 -20.22 -14.92 2.26
N CYS A 139 -20.86 -15.77 3.07
CA CYS A 139 -20.45 -17.16 3.30
C CYS A 139 -21.27 -18.17 2.49
N SER A 140 -22.00 -17.73 1.45
CA SER A 140 -22.86 -18.60 0.65
C SER A 140 -22.04 -19.66 -0.12
N SER A 141 -22.70 -20.74 -0.54
CA SER A 141 -22.09 -21.80 -1.36
C SER A 141 -21.53 -21.30 -2.71
N ASN A 142 -22.03 -20.15 -3.19
CA ASN A 142 -21.62 -19.52 -4.44
C ASN A 142 -20.71 -18.30 -4.21
N SER A 143 -20.22 -18.10 -2.99
CA SER A 143 -19.29 -17.01 -2.66
C SER A 143 -17.95 -17.20 -3.37
N LEU A 144 -17.21 -16.09 -3.55
CA LEU A 144 -15.92 -16.12 -4.25
C LEU A 144 -14.90 -17.04 -3.54
N CYS A 145 -14.97 -17.16 -2.22
CA CYS A 145 -14.09 -18.06 -1.48
C CYS A 145 -14.37 -19.54 -1.80
N GLN A 146 -15.63 -19.92 -2.03
CA GLN A 146 -15.99 -21.29 -2.39
C GLN A 146 -15.60 -21.60 -3.84
N VAL A 147 -15.79 -20.64 -4.74
CA VAL A 147 -15.34 -20.77 -6.14
C VAL A 147 -13.82 -20.94 -6.19
N TYR A 148 -13.08 -20.11 -5.44
CA TYR A 148 -11.63 -20.16 -5.42
C TYR A 148 -11.09 -21.41 -4.69
N SER A 149 -11.65 -21.84 -3.56
CA SER A 149 -11.18 -23.04 -2.85
C SER A 149 -11.36 -24.33 -3.65
N ASN A 150 -12.38 -24.39 -4.51
CA ASN A 150 -12.63 -25.54 -5.38
C ASN A 150 -11.78 -25.56 -6.64
N PHE A 151 -11.10 -24.46 -6.94
CA PHE A 151 -10.16 -24.39 -8.06
C PHE A 151 -8.91 -25.23 -7.77
N SER A 152 -8.59 -26.16 -8.66
CA SER A 152 -7.43 -27.06 -8.52
C SER A 152 -6.09 -26.31 -8.47
N GLY A 153 -6.01 -25.09 -9.00
CA GLY A 153 -4.81 -24.25 -8.94
C GLY A 153 -4.76 -23.28 -7.75
N SER A 154 -5.71 -23.38 -6.80
CA SER A 154 -5.73 -22.47 -5.64
C SER A 154 -4.54 -22.68 -4.71
N ASP A 155 -4.12 -21.61 -4.05
CA ASP A 155 -3.05 -21.61 -3.03
C ASP A 155 -3.58 -21.88 -1.60
N VAL A 156 -4.79 -22.46 -1.52
CA VAL A 156 -5.46 -22.88 -0.27
C VAL A 156 -6.00 -24.32 -0.34
N PRO A 157 -5.27 -25.30 -0.91
CA PRO A 157 -5.79 -26.65 -1.13
C PRO A 157 -6.20 -27.33 0.19
N ASP A 158 -5.44 -27.11 1.25
CA ASP A 158 -5.68 -27.68 2.59
C ASP A 158 -6.97 -27.17 3.25
N CYS A 159 -7.55 -26.08 2.73
CA CYS A 159 -8.77 -25.48 3.26
C CYS A 159 -10.05 -25.97 2.59
N ARG A 160 -9.94 -26.73 1.48
CA ARG A 160 -11.07 -27.09 0.62
C ARG A 160 -12.15 -27.93 1.31
N THR A 161 -11.75 -28.76 2.26
CA THR A 161 -12.65 -29.70 2.95
C THR A 161 -13.33 -29.09 4.19
N LEU A 162 -13.01 -27.83 4.53
CA LEU A 162 -13.49 -27.20 5.76
C LEU A 162 -14.82 -26.47 5.55
N PRO A 163 -15.74 -26.54 6.54
CA PRO A 163 -17.15 -26.23 6.34
C PRO A 163 -17.47 -24.74 6.14
N PHE A 164 -16.56 -23.82 6.47
CA PHE A 164 -16.87 -22.38 6.42
C PHE A 164 -15.73 -21.55 5.83
N CYS A 165 -16.04 -20.92 4.71
CA CYS A 165 -15.30 -19.79 4.17
C CYS A 165 -16.27 -18.65 3.90
N CYS A 166 -15.77 -17.41 3.92
CA CYS A 166 -16.56 -16.23 3.60
C CYS A 166 -15.76 -15.24 2.77
N THR A 167 -16.45 -14.51 1.90
CA THR A 167 -15.91 -13.32 1.23
C THR A 167 -16.30 -12.08 2.04
N VAL A 168 -15.31 -11.25 2.36
CA VAL A 168 -15.49 -9.98 3.05
C VAL A 168 -15.85 -8.92 2.01
N ASN A 169 -17.04 -8.34 2.13
CA ASN A 169 -17.45 -7.25 1.25
C ASN A 169 -16.66 -5.98 1.57
N ASN A 170 -16.13 -5.35 0.53
CA ASN A 170 -15.16 -4.24 0.57
C ASN A 170 -15.51 -3.15 1.61
N GLY A 171 -14.56 -2.84 2.50
CA GLY A 171 -14.46 -1.51 3.10
C GLY A 171 -14.60 -1.39 4.63
N ASN A 172 -14.98 -2.43 5.36
CA ASN A 172 -15.29 -2.25 6.79
C ASN A 172 -14.10 -2.38 7.77
N TYR A 173 -12.91 -2.75 7.29
CA TYR A 173 -11.74 -2.93 8.15
C TYR A 173 -10.50 -2.19 7.62
N PRO A 174 -10.49 -0.86 7.67
CA PRO A 174 -9.39 -0.05 7.12
C PRO A 174 -8.04 -0.29 7.82
N TYR A 175 -8.00 -0.98 8.96
CA TYR A 175 -6.77 -1.15 9.74
C TYR A 175 -6.33 -2.60 9.94
N SER A 176 -7.17 -3.60 9.70
CA SER A 176 -6.80 -4.97 10.04
C SER A 176 -7.60 -6.04 9.30
N ILE A 177 -6.94 -7.16 9.02
CA ILE A 177 -7.57 -8.43 8.66
C ILE A 177 -7.28 -9.39 9.81
N SER A 178 -8.23 -9.50 10.73
CA SER A 178 -8.04 -10.25 11.97
C SER A 178 -8.26 -11.75 11.78
N LEU A 179 -7.31 -12.53 12.31
CA LEU A 179 -7.41 -13.98 12.44
C LEU A 179 -7.43 -14.38 13.91
N GLY A 180 -7.96 -15.56 14.20
CA GLY A 180 -8.03 -16.08 15.57
C GLY A 180 -8.98 -17.25 15.72
N ALA A 181 -8.82 -18.01 16.80
CA ALA A 181 -9.50 -19.28 17.03
C ALA A 181 -11.04 -19.20 17.02
N LYS A 182 -11.62 -18.06 17.44
CA LYS A 182 -13.08 -17.81 17.39
C LYS A 182 -13.56 -17.14 16.10
N SER A 183 -12.63 -16.88 15.17
CA SER A 183 -12.88 -16.22 13.89
C SER A 183 -12.48 -17.17 12.75
N CYS A 184 -11.50 -16.79 11.92
CA CYS A 184 -10.94 -17.61 10.85
C CYS A 184 -9.44 -17.84 11.06
N SER A 185 -8.89 -18.87 10.42
CA SER A 185 -7.47 -19.25 10.55
C SER A 185 -6.62 -18.87 9.35
N VAL A 186 -7.25 -18.50 8.23
CA VAL A 186 -6.58 -18.10 6.98
C VAL A 186 -7.34 -16.94 6.36
N TYR A 187 -6.60 -16.02 5.75
CA TYR A 187 -7.14 -15.11 4.74
C TYR A 187 -6.34 -15.19 3.43
N ARG A 188 -7.01 -14.82 2.34
CA ARG A 188 -6.43 -14.48 1.05
C ARG A 188 -6.94 -13.12 0.62
N SER A 189 -6.08 -12.35 -0.01
CA SER A 189 -6.41 -11.03 -0.52
C SER A 189 -6.02 -10.93 -1.98
N PHE A 190 -6.91 -10.33 -2.76
CA PHE A 190 -6.71 -10.05 -4.17
C PHE A 190 -6.97 -8.57 -4.45
N VAL A 191 -6.04 -7.91 -5.13
CA VAL A 191 -6.13 -6.47 -5.44
C VAL A 191 -6.89 -6.27 -6.75
N ASP A 192 -7.92 -5.43 -6.73
CA ASP A 192 -8.73 -5.10 -7.91
C ASP A 192 -9.18 -6.38 -8.64
N LEU A 193 -9.80 -7.29 -7.87
CA LEU A 193 -10.29 -8.57 -8.36
C LEU A 193 -11.56 -8.35 -9.18
N ASP A 194 -11.53 -8.80 -10.43
CA ASP A 194 -12.72 -8.93 -11.27
C ASP A 194 -13.17 -10.40 -11.25
N PRO A 195 -14.30 -10.71 -10.59
CA PRO A 195 -14.76 -12.09 -10.44
C PRO A 195 -15.27 -12.70 -11.75
N THR A 196 -15.42 -11.91 -12.83
CA THR A 196 -15.80 -12.42 -14.15
C THR A 196 -14.61 -13.00 -14.92
N GLN A 197 -13.38 -12.71 -14.48
CA GLN A 197 -12.17 -13.21 -15.10
C GLN A 197 -11.91 -14.69 -14.75
N PRO A 198 -11.16 -15.43 -15.58
CA PRO A 198 -10.74 -16.80 -15.29
C PRO A 198 -9.95 -16.91 -13.97
N LEU A 199 -10.09 -18.03 -13.26
CA LEU A 199 -9.49 -18.23 -11.93
C LEU A 199 -7.95 -18.17 -11.93
N ASP A 200 -7.30 -18.59 -13.03
CA ASP A 200 -5.85 -18.42 -13.19
C ASP A 200 -5.41 -16.94 -13.14
N LYS A 201 -6.28 -16.02 -13.57
CA LYS A 201 -6.01 -14.58 -13.50
C LYS A 201 -6.16 -14.05 -12.09
N TRP A 202 -6.97 -14.68 -11.24
CA TRP A 202 -7.14 -14.24 -9.86
C TRP A 202 -5.82 -14.37 -9.09
N LEU A 203 -5.09 -15.47 -9.30
CA LEU A 203 -3.76 -15.69 -8.71
C LEU A 203 -2.77 -14.55 -9.02
N THR A 204 -2.81 -14.00 -10.23
CA THR A 204 -1.95 -12.87 -10.63
C THR A 204 -2.29 -11.57 -9.90
N ARG A 205 -3.46 -11.50 -9.26
CA ARG A 205 -3.92 -10.38 -8.44
C ARG A 205 -3.72 -10.63 -6.95
N SER A 206 -3.10 -11.75 -6.56
CA SER A 206 -2.78 -12.04 -5.15
C SER A 206 -1.91 -10.93 -4.57
N GLY A 207 -2.40 -10.31 -3.51
CA GLY A 207 -1.84 -9.07 -2.99
C GLY A 207 -2.76 -8.46 -1.94
N LEU A 208 -2.16 -7.80 -0.95
CA LEU A 208 -2.88 -6.89 -0.08
C LEU A 208 -2.43 -5.47 -0.38
N ALA A 209 -3.33 -4.68 -0.97
CA ALA A 209 -3.09 -3.28 -1.25
C ALA A 209 -3.31 -2.44 0.01
N LEU A 210 -2.28 -1.73 0.42
CA LEU A 210 -2.34 -0.66 1.39
C LEU A 210 -2.39 0.66 0.65
N GLN A 211 -3.06 1.63 1.24
CA GLN A 211 -3.02 3.02 0.83
C GLN A 211 -2.37 3.84 1.94
N TRP A 212 -1.82 4.99 1.59
CA TRP A 212 -1.21 5.90 2.56
C TRP A 212 -1.71 7.34 2.38
N ALA A 213 -1.79 8.08 3.47
CA ALA A 213 -2.18 9.50 3.44
C ALA A 213 -1.07 10.36 2.82
N LEU A 214 -1.41 11.47 2.17
CA LEU A 214 -0.40 12.36 1.59
C LEU A 214 0.47 12.97 2.70
N PRO A 215 1.80 12.88 2.61
CA PRO A 215 2.71 13.48 3.58
C PRO A 215 2.67 15.00 3.50
N ARG A 216 2.85 15.64 4.66
CA ARG A 216 3.10 17.08 4.73
C ARG A 216 4.58 17.39 4.46
N GLU A 217 4.91 18.67 4.41
CA GLU A 217 6.28 19.15 4.31
C GLU A 217 7.13 18.60 5.47
N PRO A 218 8.42 18.26 5.24
CA PRO A 218 9.27 17.64 6.25
C PRO A 218 9.56 18.59 7.42
N VAL A 219 9.81 18.01 8.60
CA VAL A 219 10.18 18.73 9.82
C VAL A 219 11.62 19.23 9.71
N CYS A 220 11.88 20.43 10.21
CA CYS A 220 13.21 21.04 10.26
C CYS A 220 13.48 21.65 11.65
N TYR A 221 14.74 21.74 12.03
CA TYR A 221 15.21 22.46 13.22
C TYR A 221 15.93 23.77 12.83
N GLY A 222 16.61 23.76 11.68
CA GLY A 222 17.21 24.92 11.03
C GLY A 222 16.97 24.97 9.52
N GLN A 223 17.45 26.02 8.87
CA GLN A 223 17.31 26.15 7.41
C GLN A 223 18.18 25.12 6.67
N GLU A 224 19.28 24.69 7.30
CA GLU A 224 20.21 23.65 6.86
C GLU A 224 19.58 22.26 6.73
N ASP A 225 18.48 21.99 7.46
CA ASP A 225 17.75 20.72 7.36
C ASP A 225 16.83 20.69 6.13
N CYS A 226 16.46 21.86 5.63
CA CYS A 226 15.84 21.99 4.32
C CYS A 226 16.98 22.02 3.30
N GLU A 227 17.00 21.07 2.35
CA GLU A 227 18.09 20.97 1.38
C GLU A 227 18.47 22.31 0.72
N GLU A 228 19.76 22.47 0.42
CA GLU A 228 20.37 23.70 -0.10
C GLU A 228 19.61 24.28 -1.30
N GLY A 229 18.81 25.31 -1.04
CA GLY A 229 18.04 25.98 -2.08
C GLY A 229 17.27 27.20 -1.58
N SER A 230 17.04 28.17 -2.46
CA SER A 230 16.37 29.44 -2.15
C SER A 230 14.84 29.36 -2.10
N ASN A 231 14.22 28.25 -2.51
CA ASN A 231 12.77 28.12 -2.73
C ASN A 231 11.99 27.50 -1.55
N VAL A 232 12.68 27.12 -0.48
CA VAL A 232 12.10 26.49 0.72
C VAL A 232 12.52 27.29 1.95
N THR A 233 11.69 27.35 2.97
CA THR A 233 12.01 28.04 4.24
C THR A 233 11.56 27.22 5.42
N CYS A 234 12.49 27.01 6.37
CA CYS A 234 12.16 26.44 7.65
C CYS A 234 11.40 27.48 8.49
N THR A 235 10.09 27.29 8.64
CA THR A 235 9.26 28.15 9.48
C THR A 235 8.28 27.34 10.33
N THR A 236 7.72 27.99 11.34
CA THR A 236 6.88 27.37 12.37
C THR A 236 5.55 26.90 11.77
N ASP A 237 5.17 25.66 12.05
CA ASP A 237 3.88 25.08 11.68
C ASP A 237 2.79 25.61 12.62
N THR A 238 2.05 26.62 12.16
CA THR A 238 0.96 27.25 12.90
C THR A 238 -0.24 26.34 13.16
N THR A 239 -0.31 25.19 12.49
CA THR A 239 -1.37 24.19 12.69
C THR A 239 -1.03 23.18 13.79
N SER A 240 0.22 23.18 14.27
CA SER A 240 0.64 22.30 15.36
C SER A 240 0.22 22.86 16.72
N PRO A 241 -0.27 22.02 17.67
CA PRO A 241 -0.61 22.47 19.01
C PRO A 241 0.61 23.13 19.68
N GLY A 242 0.49 24.43 19.98
CA GLY A 242 1.56 25.21 20.62
C GLY A 242 2.67 25.72 19.71
N GLY A 243 2.59 25.55 18.39
CA GLY A 243 3.57 26.12 17.44
C GLY A 243 5.00 25.61 17.65
N ALA A 244 5.18 24.41 18.21
CA ALA A 244 6.49 23.89 18.60
C ALA A 244 7.26 23.24 17.43
N VAL A 245 6.58 22.85 16.35
CA VAL A 245 7.17 22.13 15.22
C VAL A 245 7.46 23.11 14.08
N LYS A 246 8.67 23.12 13.54
CA LYS A 246 9.00 23.83 12.28
C LYS A 246 9.03 22.85 11.11
N ARG A 247 8.65 23.31 9.93
CA ARG A 247 8.65 22.53 8.69
C ARG A 247 9.23 23.33 7.54
N CYS A 248 9.72 22.62 6.53
CA CYS A 248 10.27 23.16 5.30
C CYS A 248 9.14 23.59 4.34
N PHE A 249 8.61 24.80 4.50
CA PHE A 249 7.54 25.30 3.65
C PHE A 249 8.05 25.87 2.33
N CYS A 250 7.29 25.65 1.25
CA CYS A 250 7.59 26.24 -0.05
C CYS A 250 7.42 27.76 -0.01
N LYS A 251 8.39 28.51 -0.52
CA LYS A 251 8.22 29.94 -0.79
C LYS A 251 7.29 30.12 -1.99
N LYS A 252 6.41 31.12 -1.93
CA LYS A 252 5.60 31.50 -3.11
C LYS A 252 6.52 31.89 -4.28
N PRO A 253 6.22 31.50 -5.53
CA PRO A 253 4.97 30.90 -6.01
C PRO A 253 4.93 29.35 -6.01
N PHE A 254 5.91 28.68 -5.39
CA PHE A 254 5.98 27.22 -5.39
C PHE A 254 4.95 26.59 -4.44
N VAL A 255 4.45 25.41 -4.81
CA VAL A 255 3.49 24.61 -4.05
C VAL A 255 4.10 23.25 -3.75
N TRP A 256 3.84 22.75 -2.55
CA TRP A 256 4.30 21.42 -2.13
C TRP A 256 3.63 20.33 -2.97
N ASN A 257 4.42 19.50 -3.63
CA ASN A 257 3.95 18.28 -4.25
C ASN A 257 4.24 17.08 -3.32
N PRO A 258 3.23 16.50 -2.67
CA PRO A 258 3.40 15.41 -1.70
C PRO A 258 3.75 14.05 -2.32
N ILE A 259 3.66 13.90 -3.65
CA ILE A 259 4.04 12.67 -4.37
C ILE A 259 5.52 12.68 -4.70
N SER A 260 6.04 13.79 -5.23
CA SER A 260 7.46 13.94 -5.52
C SER A 260 8.28 14.36 -4.29
N GLY A 261 7.63 14.94 -3.28
CA GLY A 261 8.27 15.54 -2.13
C GLY A 261 9.00 16.84 -2.46
N LEU A 262 8.61 17.56 -3.52
CA LEU A 262 9.31 18.75 -4.00
C LEU A 262 8.40 19.99 -4.01
N CYS A 263 9.00 21.17 -3.88
CA CYS A 263 8.31 22.43 -4.16
C CYS A 263 8.33 22.70 -5.67
N VAL A 264 7.18 22.60 -6.32
CA VAL A 264 7.04 22.78 -7.77
C VAL A 264 6.30 24.07 -8.08
N GLN A 265 6.62 24.70 -9.21
CA GLN A 265 5.84 25.83 -9.69
C GLN A 265 4.51 25.29 -10.23
N ASN A 266 3.41 26.02 -9.99
CA ASN A 266 2.09 25.58 -10.44
C ASN A 266 1.94 25.80 -11.96
N ASP A 267 2.60 24.98 -12.77
CA ASP A 267 2.37 24.94 -14.21
C ASP A 267 1.03 24.25 -14.46
N THR A 268 -0.01 25.06 -14.67
CA THR A 268 -1.35 24.62 -15.08
C THR A 268 -1.39 24.18 -16.56
N ALA A 269 -0.27 23.75 -17.12
CA ALA A 269 -0.20 23.17 -18.46
C ALA A 269 -0.18 21.65 -18.36
N CYS A 270 -1.37 21.04 -18.16
CA CYS A 270 -1.56 19.65 -18.52
C CYS A 270 -1.57 19.53 -20.05
N GLU A 271 -0.40 19.46 -20.67
CA GLU A 271 -0.29 18.90 -22.03
C GLU A 271 -0.12 17.37 -21.91
N GLY A 272 -1.22 16.65 -22.12
CA GLY A 272 -1.20 15.22 -22.44
C GLY A 272 -2.03 14.32 -21.53
N HIS A 273 -3.17 13.87 -22.06
CA HIS A 273 -3.93 12.65 -21.74
C HIS A 273 -3.77 12.07 -20.32
N CYS A 274 -4.45 12.67 -19.34
CA CYS A 274 -4.87 11.95 -18.14
C CYS A 274 -6.28 11.42 -18.39
N GLU A 275 -6.39 10.12 -18.69
CA GLU A 275 -7.65 9.41 -18.70
C GLU A 275 -8.21 9.37 -17.26
N ASP A 276 -9.50 9.65 -17.14
CA ASP A 276 -10.21 9.94 -15.89
C ASP A 276 -9.89 8.96 -14.75
N SER A 277 -9.40 9.50 -13.64
CA SER A 277 -9.47 8.84 -12.34
C SER A 277 -10.03 9.84 -11.34
N PHE A 278 -11.32 9.67 -11.05
CA PHE A 278 -12.06 10.42 -10.05
C PHE A 278 -11.26 10.56 -8.74
N HIS A 279 -10.86 11.79 -8.43
CA HIS A 279 -10.41 12.18 -7.12
C HIS A 279 -11.60 12.08 -6.16
N VAL A 280 -11.62 11.05 -5.31
CA VAL A 280 -12.42 11.10 -4.08
C VAL A 280 -11.56 11.81 -3.04
N PRO A 281 -11.94 13.01 -2.55
CA PRO A 281 -11.23 13.63 -1.44
C PRO A 281 -11.55 12.85 -0.17
N LEU A 282 -10.55 12.22 0.45
CA LEU A 282 -10.70 11.59 1.76
C LEU A 282 -10.32 12.58 2.87
N ILE A 283 -11.37 13.22 3.38
CA ILE A 283 -11.65 13.63 4.77
C ILE A 283 -10.59 14.53 5.45
N THR A 284 -10.82 15.84 5.35
CA THR A 284 -10.56 16.76 6.47
C THR A 284 -11.58 16.47 7.57
N GLY A 285 -11.12 15.97 8.72
CA GLY A 285 -11.93 15.96 9.94
C GLY A 285 -12.22 17.40 10.36
N ILE A 286 -13.45 17.84 10.16
CA ILE A 286 -13.95 19.12 10.62
C ILE A 286 -14.30 18.93 12.09
N ASN A 287 -13.53 19.56 12.99
CA ASN A 287 -13.92 19.69 14.39
C ASN A 287 -15.17 20.59 14.44
N PHE A 288 -16.29 20.05 14.94
CA PHE A 288 -17.33 20.89 15.51
C PHE A 288 -17.10 20.96 17.02
N GLN A 289 -17.25 22.19 17.50
CA GLN A 289 -17.07 22.68 18.85
C GLN A 289 -17.92 21.97 19.90
#